data_AF-A0A8F8FKN4-F1
#
_entry.id   AF-A0A8F8FKN4-F1
#
_cell.length_a   1.000
_cell.length_b   1.000
_cell.length_c   1.000
_cell.angle_alpha   90.00
_cell.angle_beta   90.00
_cell.angle_gamma   90.00
#
_symmetry.space_group_name_H-M   'P 1'
#
loop_
_entity.id
_entity.type
_entity.pdbx_description
1 polymer ?
#
loop_
_entity_poly.entity_id
_entity_poly.type
_entity_poly.pdbx_seq_one_letter_code
_entity_poly.pdbx_strand_id
1 'polypeptide(L)'
;MNVENLMNSMTIEYKLEILARFFYYIEHNKDIPFNEINSDERDLCYFVAHRYIQENKADELIEALIIENDNDYIRATDDYIIQRNKECEQIEKEGV
;
A
#
# COMPACT_ATOMS: atom_id res chain seq x y z
N MET A 1 -3.23 -12.84 -14.60
CA MET A 1 -3.36 -11.37 -14.58
C MET A 1 -2.25 -10.81 -15.45
N ASN A 2 -2.53 -9.89 -16.38
CA ASN A 2 -1.45 -9.21 -17.10
C ASN A 2 -0.92 -8.09 -16.20
N VAL A 3 0.33 -8.21 -15.73
CA VAL A 3 0.96 -7.27 -14.80
C VAL A 3 1.00 -5.86 -15.41
N GLU A 4 1.27 -5.75 -16.70
CA GLU A 4 1.27 -4.47 -17.43
C GLU A 4 -0.10 -3.78 -17.36
N ASN A 5 -1.19 -4.52 -17.57
CA ASN A 5 -2.55 -3.97 -17.48
C ASN A 5 -2.90 -3.54 -16.05
N LEU A 6 -2.44 -4.29 -15.04
CA LEU A 6 -2.62 -3.93 -13.65
C LEU A 6 -1.86 -2.63 -13.34
N MET A 7 -0.56 -2.57 -13.67
CA MET A 7 0.29 -1.40 -13.43
C MET A 7 -0.27 -0.12 -14.07
N ASN A 8 -0.81 -0.23 -15.28
CA ASN A 8 -1.45 0.90 -15.98
C ASN A 8 -2.76 1.37 -15.34
N SER A 9 -3.42 0.52 -14.55
CA SER A 9 -4.65 0.86 -13.83
C SER A 9 -4.40 1.47 -12.44
N MET A 10 -3.20 1.33 -11.90
CA MET A 10 -2.85 1.82 -10.57
C MET A 10 -2.63 3.34 -10.58
N THR A 11 -3.42 4.06 -9.78
CA THR A 11 -3.22 5.51 -9.58
C THR A 11 -1.96 5.78 -8.77
N ILE A 12 -1.42 7.00 -8.85
CA ILE A 12 -0.27 7.43 -8.03
C ILE A 12 -0.61 7.31 -6.53
N GLU A 13 -1.83 7.68 -6.13
CA GLU A 13 -2.31 7.54 -4.76
C GLU A 13 -2.29 6.08 -4.31
N TYR A 14 -2.80 5.17 -5.15
CA TYR A 14 -2.79 3.75 -4.83
C TYR A 14 -1.37 3.19 -4.71
N LYS A 15 -0.46 3.57 -5.62
CA LYS A 15 0.96 3.19 -5.55
C LYS A 15 1.60 3.70 -4.25
N LEU A 16 1.31 4.94 -3.85
CA LEU A 16 1.81 5.52 -2.60
C LEU A 16 1.32 4.74 -1.37
N GLU A 17 0.01 4.45 -1.31
CA GLU A 17 -0.63 3.73 -0.21
C GLU A 17 -0.09 2.31 -0.04
N ILE A 18 0.10 1.59 -1.15
CA ILE A 18 0.64 0.22 -1.14
C ILE A 18 2.12 0.23 -0.76
N LEU A 19 2.93 1.12 -1.34
CA LEU A 19 4.35 1.18 -1.03
C LEU A 19 4.62 1.58 0.43
N ALA A 20 3.84 2.52 0.99
CA ALA A 20 4.00 2.88 2.40
C ALA A 20 3.72 1.68 3.32
N ARG A 21 2.66 0.91 3.04
CA ARG A 21 2.35 -0.32 3.78
C ARG A 21 3.40 -1.41 3.57
N PHE A 22 3.91 -1.55 2.35
CA PHE A 22 4.99 -2.48 2.05
C PHE A 22 6.24 -2.16 2.89
N PHE A 23 6.69 -0.91 2.88
CA PHE A 23 7.85 -0.49 3.70
C PHE A 23 7.63 -0.66 5.20
N TYR A 24 6.39 -0.63 5.66
CA TYR A 24 6.05 -0.96 7.03
C TYR A 24 6.16 -2.47 7.32
N TYR A 25 5.68 -3.32 6.42
CA TYR A 25 5.59 -4.77 6.62
C TYR A 25 6.90 -5.52 6.37
N ILE A 26 7.83 -4.98 5.57
CA ILE A 26 9.16 -5.59 5.38
C ILE A 26 9.98 -5.66 6.68
N GLU A 27 9.73 -4.77 7.64
CA GLU A 27 10.37 -4.79 8.96
C GLU A 27 9.65 -5.76 9.92
N HIS A 28 9.82 -7.07 9.67
CA HIS A 28 9.38 -8.20 10.52
C HIS A 28 7.87 -8.32 10.75
N ASN A 29 7.44 -9.45 11.34
CA ASN A 29 6.05 -9.78 11.72
C ASN A 29 5.42 -8.70 12.60
N LYS A 30 4.92 -7.63 11.99
CA LYS A 30 4.13 -6.60 12.67
C LYS A 30 2.68 -7.03 12.64
N ASP A 31 2.13 -7.49 13.76
CA ASP A 31 0.73 -7.88 13.85
C ASP A 31 -0.24 -6.68 13.89
N ILE A 32 0.29 -5.46 13.94
CA ILE A 32 -0.49 -4.22 14.03
C ILE A 32 -0.80 -3.71 12.61
N PRO A 33 -2.07 -3.45 12.26
CA PRO A 33 -2.45 -2.84 10.99
C PRO A 33 -1.78 -1.47 10.77
N PHE A 34 -1.49 -1.14 9.51
CA PHE A 34 -0.74 0.09 9.18
C PHE A 34 -1.42 1.37 9.66
N ASN A 35 -2.75 1.42 9.62
CA ASN A 35 -3.49 2.59 10.09
C ASN A 35 -3.52 2.73 11.62
N GLU A 36 -3.11 1.71 12.37
CA GLU A 36 -3.13 1.70 13.84
C GLU A 36 -1.76 2.07 14.46
N ILE A 37 -0.72 2.23 13.64
CA ILE A 37 0.61 2.65 14.13
C ILE A 37 0.65 4.16 14.41
N ASN A 38 1.70 4.57 15.15
CA ASN A 38 1.90 5.97 15.45
C ASN A 38 2.18 6.81 14.19
N SER A 39 1.90 8.11 14.26
CA SER A 39 2.04 9.01 13.13
C SER A 39 3.47 9.08 12.60
N ASP A 40 4.48 9.06 13.47
CA ASP A 40 5.87 9.25 13.07
C ASP A 40 6.39 8.08 12.23
N GLU A 41 6.06 6.83 12.63
CA GLU A 41 6.36 5.63 11.85
C GLU A 41 5.61 5.62 10.52
N ARG A 42 4.34 6.02 10.52
CA ARG A 42 3.52 6.09 9.31
C ARG A 42 4.04 7.14 8.33
N ASP A 43 4.38 8.32 8.82
CA ASP A 43 4.92 9.43 8.04
C ASP A 43 6.28 9.06 7.43
N LEU A 44 7.12 8.31 8.16
CA LEU A 44 8.37 7.77 7.62
C LEU A 44 8.11 6.82 6.45
N CYS A 45 7.15 5.91 6.57
CA CYS A 45 6.80 4.98 5.50
C CYS A 45 6.29 5.71 4.24
N TYR A 46 5.42 6.71 4.43
CA TYR A 46 4.96 7.58 3.34
C TYR A 46 6.08 8.40 2.72
N PHE A 47 7.02 8.91 3.53
CA PHE A 47 8.17 9.64 3.02
C PHE A 47 9.03 8.77 2.09
N VAL A 48 9.31 7.53 2.48
CA VAL A 48 10.07 6.58 1.65
C VAL A 48 9.30 6.25 0.37
N ALA A 49 8.01 5.92 0.47
CA ALA A 49 7.16 5.62 -0.69
C ALA A 49 7.10 6.80 -1.68
N HIS A 50 6.95 8.02 -1.17
CA HIS A 50 6.96 9.22 -1.98
C HIS A 50 8.30 9.41 -2.72
N ARG A 51 9.44 9.10 -2.09
CA ARG A 51 10.76 9.15 -2.76
C ARG A 51 10.85 8.18 -3.94
N TYR A 52 10.35 6.95 -3.78
CA TYR A 52 10.31 5.97 -4.88
C TYR A 52 9.47 6.46 -6.07
N ILE A 53 8.34 7.11 -5.80
CA ILE A 53 7.50 7.72 -6.85
C ILE A 53 8.25 8.86 -7.54
N GLN A 54 8.84 9.78 -6.77
CA GLN A 54 9.58 10.92 -7.34
C GLN A 54 10.80 10.51 -8.18
N GLU A 55 11.44 9.41 -7.82
CA GLU A 55 12.59 8.87 -8.54
C GLU A 55 12.20 7.94 -9.69
N ASN A 56 10.90 7.80 -10.01
CA ASN A 56 10.35 6.88 -11.02
C ASN A 56 10.75 5.42 -10.79
N LYS A 57 10.95 5.02 -9.53
CA LYS A 57 11.31 3.65 -9.12
C LYS A 57 10.12 2.83 -8.61
N ALA A 58 9.00 3.49 -8.34
CA ALA A 58 7.81 2.84 -7.80
C ALA A 58 7.28 1.73 -8.72
N ASP A 59 7.24 1.98 -10.04
CA ASP A 59 6.63 1.04 -10.97
C ASP A 59 7.48 -0.23 -11.14
N GLU A 60 8.79 -0.08 -11.29
CA GLU A 60 9.75 -1.19 -11.36
C GLU A 60 9.70 -2.04 -10.08
N LEU A 61 9.64 -1.39 -8.90
CA LEU A 61 9.55 -2.10 -7.63
C LEU A 61 8.24 -2.88 -7.51
N ILE A 62 7.10 -2.25 -7.77
CA ILE A 62 5.78 -2.91 -7.65
C ILE A 62 5.69 -4.08 -8.64
N GLU A 63 6.17 -3.91 -9.87
CA GLU A 63 6.19 -4.99 -10.86
C GLU A 63 7.02 -6.18 -10.37
N ALA A 64 8.22 -5.93 -9.84
CA ALA A 64 9.07 -6.99 -9.26
C ALA A 64 8.35 -7.72 -8.11
N LEU A 65 7.73 -6.99 -7.18
CA LEU A 65 7.00 -7.58 -6.04
C LEU A 65 5.81 -8.44 -6.48
N ILE A 66 5.08 -8.03 -7.51
CA ILE A 66 3.99 -8.82 -8.09
C ILE A 66 4.53 -10.10 -8.75
N ILE A 67 5.60 -10.00 -9.53
CA ILE A 67 6.22 -11.13 -10.24
C ILE A 67 6.77 -12.16 -9.23
N GLU A 68 7.40 -11.68 -8.16
CA GLU A 68 7.97 -12.52 -7.11
C GLU A 68 6.92 -13.10 -6.16
N ASN A 69 5.66 -12.66 -6.26
CA ASN A 69 4.58 -13.03 -5.36
C ASN A 69 4.98 -12.77 -3.89
N ASP A 70 5.51 -11.57 -3.65
CA ASP A 70 6.04 -11.16 -2.35
C ASP A 70 4.95 -11.11 -1.27
N ASN A 71 5.19 -11.77 -0.14
CA ASN A 71 4.20 -11.90 0.92
C ASN A 71 3.92 -10.57 1.64
N ASP A 72 4.93 -9.71 1.77
CA ASP A 72 4.78 -8.41 2.44
C ASP A 72 4.02 -7.44 1.54
N TYR A 73 4.21 -7.53 0.21
CA TYR A 73 3.40 -6.82 -0.77
C TYR A 73 1.94 -7.28 -0.79
N ILE A 74 1.70 -8.59 -0.76
CA ILE A 74 0.33 -9.15 -0.66
C ILE A 74 -0.32 -8.62 0.62
N ARG A 75 0.38 -8.69 1.75
CA ARG A 75 -0.10 -8.18 3.03
C ARG A 75 -0.40 -6.68 3.00
N ALA A 76 0.46 -5.88 2.39
CA ALA A 76 0.25 -4.45 2.21
C ALA A 76 -1.02 -4.15 1.40
N THR A 77 -1.28 -4.96 0.38
CA THR A 77 -2.47 -4.86 -0.47
C THR A 77 -3.74 -5.25 0.30
N ASP A 78 -3.70 -6.34 1.06
CA ASP A 78 -4.81 -6.78 1.89
C ASP A 78 -5.16 -5.75 2.97
N ASP A 79 -4.16 -5.19 3.66
CA ASP A 79 -4.36 -4.14 4.66
C ASP A 79 -5.06 -2.91 4.05
N TYR A 80 -4.59 -2.46 2.88
CA TYR A 80 -5.21 -1.34 2.17
C TYR A 80 -6.67 -1.63 1.79
N ILE A 81 -6.97 -2.82 1.24
CA ILE A 81 -8.33 -3.19 0.82
C ILE A 81 -9.25 -3.27 2.04
N ILE A 82 -8.81 -3.91 3.12
CA ILE A 82 -9.57 -4.02 4.37
C ILE A 82 -9.90 -2.61 4.90
N GLN A 83 -8.92 -1.70 4.90
CA GLN A 83 -9.14 -0.34 5.35
C GLN A 83 -10.13 0.41 4.46
N ARG A 84 -9.98 0.33 3.13
CA ARG A 84 -10.92 1.01 2.21
C ARG A 84 -12.34 0.50 2.33
N ASN A 85 -12.52 -0.81 2.49
CA ASN A 85 -13.85 -1.38 2.69
C ASN A 85 -14.49 -0.84 3.99
N LYS A 86 -13.73 -0.75 5.08
CA LYS A 86 -14.22 -0.15 6.35
C LYS A 86 -14.66 1.30 6.16
N GLU A 87 -13.90 2.09 5.42
CA GLU A 87 -14.22 3.51 5.15
C GLU A 87 -15.47 3.64 4.27
N CYS A 88 -15.63 2.79 3.25
CA CYS A 88 -16.84 2.75 2.43
C CYS A 88 -18.09 2.39 3.26
N GLU A 89 -17.99 1.37 4.12
CA GLU A 89 -19.10 0.98 5.01
C GLU A 89 -19.49 2.08 6.01
N GLN A 90 -18.54 2.90 6.46
CA GLN A 90 -18.82 4.03 7.34
C GLN A 90 -19.56 5.14 6.61
N ILE A 91 -19.12 5.48 5.39
CA ILE A 91 -19.78 6.49 4.54
C ILE A 91 -21.24 6.09 4.25
N GLU A 92 -21.50 4.81 3.97
CA GLU A 92 -22.87 4.30 3.75
C GLU A 92 -23.77 4.43 4.99
N LYS A 93 -23.20 4.35 6.20
CA LYS A 93 -23.94 4.47 7.46
C LYS A 93 -24.20 5.92 7.87
N GLU A 94 -23.30 6.85 7.52
CA GLU A 94 -23.43 8.29 7.83
C GLU A 94 -24.31 9.05 6.81
N GLY A 95 -24.55 8.46 5.64
CA GLY A 95 -25.43 8.99 4.60
C GLY A 95 -26.92 8.69 4.75
N VAL A 96 -27.37 8.17 5.91
CA VAL A 96 -28.78 7.85 6.23
C VAL A 96 -29.35 8.77 7.30
#